data_AF-A0A9Q1I0Q0-F1
#
_entry.id   AF-A0A9Q1I0Q0-F1
#
_cell.length_a   1.000
_cell.length_b   1.000
_cell.length_c   1.000
_cell.angle_alpha   90.00
_cell.angle_beta   90.00
_cell.angle_gamma   90.00
#
_symmetry.space_group_name_H-M   'P 1'
#
loop_
_entity.id
_entity.type
_entity.pdbx_description
1 polymer ?
#
loop_
_entity_poly.entity_id
_entity_poly.type
_entity_poly.pdbx_seq_one_letter_code
_entity_poly.pdbx_strand_id
1 'polypeptide(L)' 'MAKLGLRVTLDSDQVGYLAGSNGEPLLPQYMKELDSALVPVIHGGACQLSEGPVVMELIFYILENLS' A
#
# COMPACT_ATOMS: atom_id res chain seq x y z
N MET A 1 15.12 12.03 7.24
CA MET A 1 14.54 11.21 6.16
C MET A 1 13.22 10.65 6.63
N ALA A 2 12.12 10.95 5.95
CA ALA A 2 10.84 10.34 6.27
C ALA A 2 10.73 8.99 5.55
N LYS A 3 10.47 7.92 6.32
CA LYS A 3 10.25 6.56 5.80
C LYS A 3 8.76 6.26 5.79
N LEU A 4 8.25 5.73 4.69
CA LEU A 4 6.88 5.26 4.55
C LEU A 4 6.89 3.77 4.27
N GLY A 5 5.88 3.06 4.77
CA GLY A 5 5.61 1.66 4.48
C GLY A 5 4.23 1.51 3.86
N LEU A 6 4.14 0.65 2.85
CA LEU A 6 2.89 0.20 2.26
C LEU A 6 2.90 -1.33 2.25
N ARG A 7 2.01 -1.95 3.03
CA ARG A 7 1.79 -3.39 2.99
C ARG A 7 0.54 -3.67 2.19
N VAL A 8 0.64 -4.53 1.18
CA VAL A 8 -0.48 -4.98 0.35
C VAL A 8 -0.69 -6.46 0.61
N THR A 9 -1.94 -6.83 0.86
CA THR A 9 -2.38 -8.22 0.96
C THR A 9 -3.28 -8.52 -0.22
N LEU A 10 -2.92 -9.56 -0.98
CA LEU A 10 -3.68 -10.08 -2.10
C LEU A 10 -4.05 -11.52 -1.77
N ASP A 11 -5.30 -11.75 -1.41
CA ASP A 11 -5.88 -13.07 -1.14
C ASP A 11 -7.20 -13.19 -1.93
N SER A 12 -7.63 -14.40 -2.26
CA SER A 12 -8.92 -14.63 -2.94
C SER A 12 -10.10 -14.15 -2.10
N ASP A 13 -9.95 -14.17 -0.78
CA ASP A 13 -11.03 -13.86 0.17
C ASP A 13 -10.89 -12.45 0.77
N GLN A 14 -9.65 -11.95 0.91
CA GLN A 14 -9.36 -10.66 1.53
C GLN A 14 -8.26 -9.90 0.78
N VAL A 15 -8.65 -8.79 0.16
CA VAL A 15 -7.72 -7.85 -0.48
C VAL A 15 -7.68 -6.54 0.29
N GLY A 16 -6.51 -5.95 0.43
CA GLY A 16 -6.38 -4.69 1.15
C GLY A 16 -4.96 -4.17 1.24
N TYR A 17 -4.82 -3.01 1.87
CA TYR A 17 -3.52 -2.42 2.14
C TYR A 17 -3.48 -1.73 3.51
N LEU A 18 -2.27 -1.58 4.02
CA LEU A 18 -1.93 -0.75 5.18
C LEU A 18 -0.86 0.24 4.76
N ALA A 19 -1.04 1.51 5.08
CA ALA A 19 -0.03 2.54 4.86
C ALA A 19 0.34 3.21 6.18
N GLY A 20 1.63 3.41 6.41
CA GLY A 20 2.11 3.95 7.69
C GLY A 20 3.52 4.53 7.64
N SER A 21 3.89 5.20 8.73
CA SER A 21 5.21 5.77 8.96
C SER A 21 5.53 5.69 10.45
N ASN A 22 6.79 5.39 10.81
CA ASN A 22 7.23 5.27 12.20
C ASN A 22 6.41 4.28 13.07
N GLY A 23 5.81 3.26 12.46
CA GLY A 23 4.97 2.27 13.16
C GLY A 23 3.50 2.69 13.32
N GLU A 24 3.14 3.89 12.91
CA GLU A 24 1.77 4.43 12.99
C GLU A 24 1.11 4.51 11.60
N PRO A 25 -0.23 4.41 11.51
CA PRO A 25 -0.96 4.65 10.27
C PRO A 25 -0.76 6.08 9.74
N LEU A 26 -0.86 6.27 8.43
CA LEU A 26 -0.91 7.61 7.86
C LEU A 26 -2.20 8.33 8.26
N LEU A 27 -2.16 9.66 8.27
CA LEU A 27 -3.31 10.49 8.61
C LEU A 27 -4.50 10.19 7.67
N PRO A 28 -5.74 10.19 8.18
CA PRO A 28 -6.93 9.85 7.38
C PRO A 28 -7.11 10.69 6.10
N GLN A 29 -6.62 11.93 6.10
CA GLN A 29 -6.65 12.80 4.93
C GLN A 29 -5.91 12.21 3.72
N TYR A 30 -4.82 11.48 3.94
CA TYR A 30 -4.05 10.83 2.88
C TYR A 30 -4.66 9.49 2.48
N MET A 31 -5.28 8.79 3.43
CA MET A 31 -5.92 7.51 3.17
C MET A 31 -7.00 7.61 2.09
N LYS A 32 -7.77 8.71 2.06
CA LYS A 32 -8.79 8.90 1.03
C LYS A 32 -8.23 8.96 -0.40
N GLU A 33 -7.08 9.61 -0.58
CA GLU A 33 -6.42 9.66 -1.89
C GLU A 33 -5.71 8.35 -2.22
N LEU A 34 -5.15 7.67 -1.21
CA LEU A 34 -4.58 6.35 -1.39
C LEU A 34 -5.64 5.32 -1.78
N ASP A 35 -6.84 5.39 -1.20
CA ASP A 35 -7.94 4.49 -1.54
C ASP A 35 -8.33 4.62 -3.00
N SER A 36 -8.52 5.85 -3.50
CA SER A 36 -8.91 6.07 -4.89
C SER A 36 -7.84 5.58 -5.89
N ALA A 37 -6.56 5.64 -5.52
CA ALA A 37 -5.45 5.20 -6.36
C ALA A 37 -5.16 3.69 -6.26
N LEU A 38 -5.15 3.13 -5.05
CA LEU A 38 -4.65 1.77 -4.80
C LEU A 38 -5.75 0.71 -4.84
N VAL A 39 -6.96 1.00 -4.37
CA VAL A 39 -8.06 0.02 -4.33
C VAL A 39 -8.32 -0.59 -5.71
N PRO A 40 -8.42 0.18 -6.83
CA PRO A 40 -8.64 -0.41 -8.15
C PRO A 40 -7.50 -1.33 -8.60
N VAL A 41 -6.26 -0.96 -8.28
CA VAL A 41 -5.05 -1.72 -8.68
C VAL A 41 -4.96 -3.03 -7.90
N ILE A 42 -5.21 -2.99 -6.60
CA ILE A 42 -5.17 -4.17 -5.71
C ILE A 42 -6.27 -5.16 -6.10
N HIS A 43 -7.50 -4.70 -6.32
CA HIS A 43 -8.59 -5.58 -6.77
C HIS A 43 -8.32 -6.19 -8.15
N GLY A 44 -7.80 -5.39 -9.09
CA GLY A 44 -7.41 -5.88 -10.41
C GLY A 44 -6.29 -6.93 -10.36
N GLY A 45 -5.32 -6.74 -9.46
CA GLY A 45 -4.20 -7.67 -9.24
C GLY A 45 -4.63 -8.98 -8.57
N ALA A 46 -5.54 -8.92 -7.59
CA ALA A 46 -6.05 -10.10 -6.89
C ALA A 46 -6.75 -11.09 -7.82
N CYS A 47 -7.49 -10.62 -8.83
CA CYS A 47 -8.11 -11.49 -9.83
C CYS A 47 -7.10 -12.25 -10.71
N GLN A 48 -5.84 -11.83 -10.75
CA GLN A 48 -4.80 -12.43 -11.58
C GLN A 48 -3.90 -13.41 -10.80
N LEU A 49 -4.07 -13.54 -9.49
CA LEU A 49 -3.30 -14.48 -8.68
C LEU A 49 -3.80 -15.91 -8.87
N SER A 50 -2.99 -16.71 -9.56
CA SER A 50 -3.17 -18.15 -9.70
C SER A 50 -2.50 -18.98 -8.59
N GLU A 51 -1.59 -18.37 -7.80
CA GLU A 51 -0.67 -19.07 -6.88
C GLU A 51 -0.83 -18.69 -5.40
N GLY A 52 -2.07 -18.55 -4.92
CA GLY A 52 -2.37 -18.39 -3.49
C GLY A 52 -2.13 -16.99 -2.92
N PRO A 53 -2.29 -16.81 -1.59
CA PRO A 53 -2.24 -15.50 -0.95
C PRO A 53 -0.83 -14.92 -0.94
N VAL A 54 -0.71 -13.63 -1.28
CA VAL A 54 0.56 -12.92 -1.31
C VAL A 54 0.49 -11.65 -0.45
N VAL A 55 1.48 -11.47 0.41
CA VAL A 55 1.68 -10.25 1.19
C VAL A 55 2.98 -9.59 0.73
N MET A 56 2.91 -8.33 0.33
CA MET A 56 4.06 -7.54 -0.10
C MET A 56 4.19 -6.30 0.76
N GLU A 57 5.42 -5.92 1.12
CA GLU A 57 5.69 -4.69 1.85
C GLU A 57 6.68 -3.83 1.06
N LEU A 58 6.23 -2.64 0.65
CA LEU A 58 6.98 -1.67 -0.11
C LEU A 58 7.43 -0.55 0.83
N ILE A 59 8.71 -0.22 0.77
CA ILE A 59 9.33 0.80 1.60
C ILE A 59 9.73 1.99 0.74
N PHE A 60 9.24 3.18 1.10
CA PHE A 60 9.53 4.42 0.40
C PHE A 60 10.27 5.38 1.31
N TYR A 61 11.14 6.19 0.70
CA TYR A 61 11.86 7.28 1.37
C TYR A 61 11.54 8.58 0.67
N ILE A 62 11.11 9.58 1.45
CA ILE A 62 10.99 10.96 0.94
C ILE A 62 12.36 11.61 1.07
N LEU A 63 12.92 11.99 -0.08
CA LEU A 63 14.20 12.69 -0.20
C LEU A 63 13.95 14.17 -0.47
N GLU A 64 14.93 15.00 -0.10
CA GLU A 64 14.90 16.42 -0.47
C GLU A 64 15.25 16.58 -1.94
N ASN A 65 14.56 17.52 -2.61
CA ASN A 65 14.91 17.90 -3.97
C ASN A 65 16.09 18.89 -3.91
N LEU A 66 17.20 18.55 -4.56
CA LEU A 66 18.44 19.34 -4.57
C LEU A 66 18.55 20.27 -5.81
N SER A 67 17.45 20.44 -6.55
CA SER A 67 17.38 21.26 -7.77
C SER A 67 17.58 22.74 -7.53
#